data_AF-A0A2G2GI56-F1
#
_entry.id   AF-A0A2G2GI56-F1
#
_cell.length_a   1.000
_cell.length_b   1.000
_cell.length_c   1.000
_cell.angle_alpha   90.00
_cell.angle_beta   90.00
_cell.angle_gamma   90.00
#
_symmetry.space_group_name_H-M   'P 1'
#
loop_
_entity.id
_entity.type
_entity.pdbx_description
1 polymer ?
#
loop_
_entity_poly.entity_id
_entity_poly.type
_entity_poly.pdbx_seq_one_letter_code
_entity_poly.pdbx_strand_id
1 'polypeptide(L)'
;MEYLVKMCGLTQERDVEAAILNGANWLGFIIECPSPRALSIEKATHLAKPPQGLLKRVAVTVNASDILLAKICTLMQPDMLQLHGDESVQKCAEIKAFTGLPIIKALPIRTSQDLQRTKLYEDTVDFLLLDAKPPKGSTQRGGHGLTFDWTILDEFNPPIPYILAGGLTPDNIQAALNNTNAKIFDVASGIEASAGVKDHALMAQFMKSLHMTKNTERKNTTRGAEDLRPTGNVSRGAEGVSPTGNV
;
A
#
# COMPACT_ATOMS: atom_id res chain seq x y z
N MET A 1 -0.50 12.40 6.54
CA MET A 1 -0.82 12.00 5.16
C MET A 1 -1.55 10.67 5.27
N GLU A 2 -2.73 10.54 4.67
CA GLU A 2 -3.54 9.32 4.81
C GLU A 2 -3.18 8.36 3.68
N TYR A 3 -2.79 7.13 4.03
CA TYR A 3 -2.50 6.06 3.08
C TYR A 3 -3.71 5.13 3.00
N LEU A 4 -4.06 4.68 1.79
CA LEU A 4 -5.09 3.65 1.60
C LEU A 4 -4.45 2.27 1.55
N VAL A 5 -5.05 1.30 2.24
CA VAL A 5 -4.55 -0.08 2.30
C VAL A 5 -5.61 -1.05 1.81
N LYS A 6 -5.22 -1.87 0.83
CA LYS A 6 -5.94 -3.06 0.42
C LYS A 6 -5.30 -4.28 1.06
N MET A 7 -6.09 -5.05 1.81
CA MET A 7 -5.69 -6.36 2.30
C MET A 7 -6.33 -7.43 1.40
N CYS A 8 -5.48 -8.15 0.66
CA CYS A 8 -5.89 -8.99 -0.46
C CYS A 8 -5.76 -10.50 -0.16
N GLY A 9 -6.60 -11.31 -0.78
CA GLY A 9 -6.58 -12.77 -0.63
C GLY A 9 -7.15 -13.21 0.72
N LEU A 10 -8.23 -12.57 1.18
CA LEU A 10 -8.94 -12.93 2.40
C LEU A 10 -9.81 -14.17 2.13
N THR A 11 -9.67 -15.23 2.93
CA THR A 11 -10.38 -16.50 2.71
C THR A 11 -11.26 -16.96 3.89
N GLN A 12 -11.15 -16.28 5.04
CA GLN A 12 -11.84 -16.63 6.28
C GLN A 12 -12.50 -15.40 6.91
N GLU A 13 -13.59 -15.62 7.64
CA GLU A 13 -14.35 -14.54 8.32
C GLU A 13 -13.46 -13.79 9.32
N ARG A 14 -12.72 -14.52 10.14
CA ARG A 14 -11.76 -13.95 11.11
C ARG A 14 -10.71 -13.04 10.45
N ASP A 15 -10.32 -13.31 9.20
CA ASP A 15 -9.33 -12.52 8.48
C ASP A 15 -9.95 -11.23 7.95
N VAL A 16 -11.22 -11.31 7.51
CA VAL A 16 -12.01 -10.13 7.13
C VAL A 16 -12.22 -9.22 8.34
N GLU A 17 -12.65 -9.77 9.47
CA GLU A 17 -12.82 -9.03 10.72
C GLU A 17 -11.53 -8.35 11.17
N ALA A 18 -10.42 -9.10 11.16
CA ALA A 18 -9.11 -8.55 11.49
C ALA A 18 -8.69 -7.43 10.52
N ALA A 19 -8.96 -7.56 9.21
CA ALA A 19 -8.65 -6.52 8.23
C ALA A 19 -9.42 -5.23 8.51
N ILE A 20 -10.72 -5.36 8.84
CA ILE A 20 -11.58 -4.24 9.21
C ILE A 20 -11.08 -3.57 10.50
N LEU A 21 -10.82 -4.36 11.55
CA LEU A 21 -10.36 -3.86 12.84
C LEU A 21 -9.01 -3.14 12.76
N ASN A 22 -8.11 -3.60 11.88
CA ASN A 22 -6.81 -2.96 11.66
C ASN A 22 -6.88 -1.75 10.73
N GLY A 23 -8.06 -1.39 10.20
CA GLY A 23 -8.26 -0.19 9.40
C GLY A 23 -7.90 -0.35 7.92
N ALA A 24 -8.05 -1.55 7.35
CA ALA A 24 -8.02 -1.71 5.91
C ALA A 24 -9.08 -0.82 5.25
N ASN A 25 -8.78 -0.26 4.08
CA ASN A 25 -9.76 0.48 3.29
C ASN A 25 -10.45 -0.45 2.29
N TRP A 26 -9.70 -1.38 1.70
CA TRP A 26 -10.20 -2.30 0.67
C TRP A 26 -9.95 -3.76 1.05
N LEU A 27 -10.95 -4.61 0.82
CA LEU A 27 -10.92 -6.05 1.07
C LEU A 27 -10.88 -6.79 -0.27
N GLY A 28 -9.80 -7.53 -0.52
CA GLY A 28 -9.59 -8.24 -1.78
C GLY A 28 -9.93 -9.73 -1.70
N PHE A 29 -10.78 -10.19 -2.62
CA PHE A 29 -11.22 -11.58 -2.73
C PHE A 29 -10.83 -12.13 -4.11
N ILE A 30 -10.06 -13.22 -4.15
CA ILE A 30 -9.61 -13.86 -5.39
C ILE A 30 -10.61 -14.93 -5.79
N ILE A 31 -11.17 -14.86 -6.99
CA ILE A 31 -12.33 -15.66 -7.38
C ILE A 31 -12.00 -16.58 -8.55
N GLU A 32 -12.24 -17.87 -8.37
CA GLU A 32 -12.26 -18.91 -9.42
C GLU A 32 -11.09 -18.85 -10.42
N CYS A 33 -9.87 -18.67 -9.92
CA CYS A 33 -8.66 -18.67 -10.74
C CYS A 33 -7.53 -19.47 -10.10
N PRO A 34 -6.46 -19.83 -10.85
CA PRO A 34 -5.32 -20.59 -10.30
C PRO A 34 -4.57 -19.81 -9.20
N SER A 35 -4.94 -20.07 -7.94
CA SER A 35 -4.35 -19.46 -6.75
C SER A 35 -4.68 -20.27 -5.50
N PRO A 36 -3.75 -20.41 -4.53
CA PRO A 36 -4.07 -21.01 -3.22
C PRO A 36 -5.05 -20.17 -2.39
N ARG A 37 -5.31 -18.94 -2.83
CA ARG A 37 -6.21 -17.97 -2.17
C ARG A 37 -7.57 -17.88 -2.87
N ALA A 38 -7.80 -18.70 -3.89
CA ALA A 38 -9.01 -18.65 -4.71
C ALA A 38 -10.23 -19.13 -3.91
N LEU A 39 -11.33 -18.41 -4.08
CA LEU A 39 -12.64 -18.71 -3.51
C LEU A 39 -13.62 -19.04 -4.63
N SER A 40 -14.58 -19.89 -4.30
CA SER A 40 -15.87 -19.95 -5.03
C SER A 40 -16.60 -18.60 -4.89
N ILE A 41 -17.45 -18.24 -5.85
CA ILE A 41 -18.28 -17.03 -5.77
C ILE A 41 -19.15 -17.02 -4.51
N GLU A 42 -19.71 -18.16 -4.11
CA GLU A 42 -20.57 -18.29 -2.93
C GLU A 42 -19.82 -17.93 -1.65
N LYS A 43 -18.62 -18.48 -1.48
CA LYS A 43 -17.76 -18.15 -0.34
C LYS A 43 -17.32 -16.68 -0.36
N ALA A 44 -16.92 -16.15 -1.51
CA ALA A 44 -16.57 -14.74 -1.64
C ALA A 44 -17.75 -13.82 -1.28
N THR A 45 -18.96 -14.15 -1.76
CA THR A 45 -20.20 -13.42 -1.44
C THR A 45 -20.50 -13.45 0.05
N HIS A 46 -20.33 -14.60 0.70
CA HIS A 46 -20.55 -14.74 2.14
C HIS A 46 -19.54 -13.95 2.98
N LEU A 47 -18.27 -13.91 2.55
CA LEU A 47 -17.20 -13.16 3.24
C LEU A 47 -17.27 -11.66 2.98
N ALA A 48 -17.70 -11.26 1.79
CA ALA A 48 -17.78 -9.86 1.37
C ALA A 48 -19.07 -9.16 1.84
N LYS A 49 -19.76 -9.70 2.86
CA LYS A 49 -20.94 -9.06 3.45
C LYS A 49 -20.59 -7.62 3.84
N PRO A 50 -21.48 -6.66 3.55
CA PRO A 50 -21.14 -5.25 3.60
C PRO A 50 -20.68 -4.86 5.01
N PRO A 51 -19.43 -4.42 5.19
CA PRO A 51 -19.05 -3.76 6.41
C PRO A 51 -19.79 -2.42 6.51
N GLN A 52 -20.06 -1.94 7.72
CA GLN A 52 -20.55 -0.58 7.91
C GLN A 52 -19.44 0.43 7.51
N GLY A 53 -19.78 1.49 6.77
CA GLY A 53 -18.87 2.63 6.50
C GLY A 53 -18.26 2.68 5.09
N LEU A 54 -17.00 3.15 5.00
CA LEU A 54 -16.30 3.52 3.75
C LEU A 54 -15.49 2.38 3.10
N LEU A 55 -15.53 1.18 3.67
CA LEU A 55 -14.80 0.00 3.18
C LEU A 55 -15.27 -0.43 1.79
N LYS A 56 -14.33 -0.86 0.94
CA LYS A 56 -14.62 -1.32 -0.44
C LYS A 56 -14.27 -2.78 -0.63
N ARG A 57 -15.10 -3.49 -1.39
CA ARG A 57 -14.88 -4.90 -1.75
C ARG A 57 -14.31 -4.97 -3.16
N VAL A 58 -13.20 -5.67 -3.32
CA VAL A 58 -12.52 -5.85 -4.59
C VAL A 58 -12.57 -7.32 -4.98
N ALA A 59 -13.23 -7.63 -6.09
CA ALA A 59 -13.17 -8.94 -6.70
C ALA A 59 -11.96 -9.01 -7.64
N VAL A 60 -11.06 -9.97 -7.39
CA VAL A 60 -9.83 -10.18 -8.16
C VAL A 60 -10.03 -11.39 -9.07
N THR A 61 -9.84 -11.18 -10.38
CA THR A 61 -9.97 -12.22 -11.40
C THR A 61 -8.72 -12.29 -12.26
N VAL A 62 -8.54 -13.41 -12.97
CA VAL A 62 -7.46 -13.63 -13.93
C VAL A 62 -8.07 -14.18 -15.20
N ASN A 63 -8.14 -13.39 -16.26
CA ASN A 63 -8.70 -13.77 -17.56
C ASN A 63 -10.11 -14.39 -17.43
N ALA A 64 -10.95 -13.82 -16.55
CA ALA A 64 -12.29 -14.33 -16.31
C ALA A 64 -13.18 -14.18 -17.56
N SER A 65 -14.08 -15.14 -17.77
CA SER A 65 -15.11 -15.04 -18.80
C SER A 65 -16.17 -14.02 -18.43
N ASP A 66 -16.88 -13.50 -19.42
CA ASP A 66 -17.98 -12.55 -19.19
C ASP A 66 -19.11 -13.17 -18.36
N ILE A 67 -19.33 -14.48 -18.49
CA ILE A 67 -20.28 -15.25 -17.66
C ILE A 67 -19.85 -15.21 -16.20
N LEU A 68 -18.57 -15.45 -15.90
CA LEU A 68 -18.05 -15.41 -14.54
C LEU A 68 -18.14 -13.99 -13.97
N LEU A 69 -17.74 -12.98 -14.74
CA LEU A 69 -17.82 -11.58 -14.32
C LEU A 69 -19.27 -11.16 -14.03
N ALA A 70 -20.23 -11.53 -14.88
CA ALA A 70 -21.65 -11.26 -14.64
C ALA A 70 -22.16 -11.91 -13.34
N LYS A 71 -21.74 -13.16 -13.06
CA LYS A 71 -22.07 -13.83 -11.79
C LYS A 71 -21.45 -13.13 -10.58
N ILE A 72 -20.18 -12.73 -10.66
CA ILE A 72 -19.50 -11.97 -9.60
C ILE A 72 -20.26 -10.67 -9.32
N CYS A 73 -20.59 -9.90 -10.35
CA CYS A 73 -21.32 -8.64 -10.21
C CYS A 73 -22.70 -8.83 -9.60
N THR A 74 -23.41 -9.90 -9.98
CA THR A 74 -24.78 -10.16 -9.49
C THR A 74 -24.79 -10.68 -8.06
N LEU A 75 -23.92 -11.64 -7.73
CA LEU A 75 -23.96 -12.37 -6.46
C LEU A 75 -23.14 -11.67 -5.37
N MET A 76 -21.89 -11.32 -5.67
CA MET A 76 -20.99 -10.71 -4.70
C MET A 76 -21.19 -9.18 -4.61
N GLN A 77 -21.63 -8.55 -5.71
CA GLN A 77 -21.83 -7.11 -5.82
C GLN A 77 -20.60 -6.32 -5.33
N PRO A 78 -19.39 -6.57 -5.87
CA PRO A 78 -18.19 -5.87 -5.43
C PRO A 78 -18.26 -4.38 -5.77
N ASP A 79 -17.46 -3.57 -5.07
CA ASP A 79 -17.33 -2.15 -5.36
C ASP A 79 -16.38 -1.88 -6.53
N MET A 80 -15.44 -2.80 -6.80
CA MET A 80 -14.43 -2.68 -7.87
C MET A 80 -14.02 -4.07 -8.40
N LEU A 81 -13.56 -4.11 -9.64
CA LEU A 81 -12.96 -5.31 -10.25
C LEU A 81 -11.46 -5.12 -10.45
N GLN A 82 -10.66 -6.06 -9.96
CA GLN A 82 -9.23 -6.14 -10.23
C GLN A 82 -8.95 -7.21 -11.30
N LEU A 83 -8.46 -6.75 -12.45
CA LEU A 83 -8.11 -7.59 -13.59
C LEU A 83 -6.61 -7.91 -13.56
N HIS A 84 -6.29 -9.12 -13.08
CA HIS A 84 -4.93 -9.57 -12.81
C HIS A 84 -4.40 -10.56 -13.86
N GLY A 85 -5.10 -10.72 -14.98
CA GLY A 85 -4.65 -11.49 -16.12
C GLY A 85 -3.95 -10.66 -17.19
N ASP A 86 -4.07 -11.15 -18.41
CA ASP A 86 -3.55 -10.57 -19.65
C ASP A 86 -4.65 -9.81 -20.40
N GLU A 87 -5.67 -9.33 -19.69
CA GLU A 87 -6.78 -8.57 -20.28
C GLU A 87 -6.24 -7.36 -21.04
N SER A 88 -6.58 -7.25 -22.32
CA SER A 88 -6.20 -6.12 -23.17
C SER A 88 -6.91 -4.84 -22.74
N VAL A 89 -6.43 -3.68 -23.21
CA VAL A 89 -7.10 -2.39 -23.02
C VAL A 89 -8.55 -2.45 -23.48
N GLN A 90 -8.79 -3.01 -24.67
CA GLN A 90 -10.13 -3.22 -25.22
C GLN A 90 -11.00 -4.07 -24.29
N LYS A 91 -10.45 -5.18 -23.76
CA LYS A 91 -11.21 -6.03 -22.85
C LYS A 91 -11.52 -5.32 -21.52
N CYS A 92 -10.60 -4.50 -21.01
CA CYS A 92 -10.85 -3.68 -19.84
C CYS A 92 -11.98 -2.67 -20.07
N ALA A 93 -12.00 -2.02 -21.24
CA ALA A 93 -13.06 -1.08 -21.62
C ALA A 93 -14.43 -1.77 -21.73
N GLU A 94 -14.48 -2.95 -22.36
CA GLU A 94 -15.70 -3.77 -22.42
C GLU A 94 -16.20 -4.15 -21.03
N ILE A 95 -15.31 -4.63 -20.16
CA ILE A 95 -15.65 -5.00 -18.78
C ILE A 95 -16.19 -3.81 -18.01
N LYS A 96 -15.52 -2.66 -18.10
CA LYS A 96 -15.96 -1.43 -17.46
C LYS A 96 -17.36 -1.01 -17.95
N ALA A 97 -17.59 -1.07 -19.26
CA ALA A 97 -18.85 -0.67 -19.87
C ALA A 97 -20.02 -1.56 -19.44
N PHE A 98 -19.86 -2.90 -19.41
CA PHE A 98 -20.97 -3.79 -19.06
C PHE A 98 -21.21 -3.91 -17.55
N THR A 99 -20.17 -3.75 -16.73
CA THR A 99 -20.31 -3.87 -15.27
C THR A 99 -20.67 -2.55 -14.60
N GLY A 100 -20.26 -1.42 -15.19
CA GLY A 100 -20.34 -0.10 -14.56
C GLY A 100 -19.41 0.07 -13.35
N LEU A 101 -18.52 -0.89 -13.09
CA LEU A 101 -17.63 -0.88 -11.92
C LEU A 101 -16.28 -0.25 -12.26
N PRO A 102 -15.63 0.44 -11.30
CA PRO A 102 -14.25 0.84 -11.43
C PRO A 102 -13.31 -0.36 -11.63
N ILE A 103 -12.33 -0.20 -12.51
CA ILE A 103 -11.37 -1.22 -12.89
C ILE A 103 -10.00 -0.91 -12.30
N ILE A 104 -9.43 -1.89 -11.60
CA ILE A 104 -8.03 -1.95 -11.21
C ILE A 104 -7.31 -2.88 -12.19
N LYS A 105 -6.41 -2.37 -13.05
CA LYS A 105 -5.57 -3.24 -13.90
C LYS A 105 -4.25 -3.55 -13.20
N ALA A 106 -4.00 -4.82 -12.91
CA ALA A 106 -2.68 -5.23 -12.45
C ALA A 106 -1.71 -5.41 -13.62
N LEU A 107 -0.51 -4.89 -13.45
CA LEU A 107 0.59 -4.94 -14.41
C LEU A 107 1.86 -5.49 -13.72
N PRO A 108 2.49 -6.53 -14.29
CA PRO A 108 3.71 -7.10 -13.72
C PRO A 108 4.93 -6.25 -14.07
N ILE A 109 5.61 -5.75 -13.05
CA ILE A 109 6.75 -4.84 -13.14
C ILE A 109 8.03 -5.53 -12.66
N ARG A 110 9.12 -5.35 -13.41
CA ARG A 110 10.49 -5.71 -13.00
C ARG A 110 11.48 -4.60 -13.32
N THR A 111 11.30 -3.92 -14.45
CA THR A 111 12.19 -2.84 -14.90
C THR A 111 11.40 -1.60 -15.31
N SER A 112 12.08 -0.47 -15.45
CA SER A 112 11.45 0.80 -15.89
C SER A 112 10.80 0.70 -17.27
N GLN A 113 11.25 -0.22 -18.13
CA GLN A 113 10.60 -0.47 -19.43
C GLN A 113 9.20 -1.08 -19.27
N ASP A 114 8.97 -1.90 -18.23
CA ASP A 114 7.63 -2.46 -17.98
C ASP A 114 6.61 -1.34 -17.67
N LEU A 115 7.05 -0.22 -17.08
CA LEU A 115 6.19 0.93 -16.79
C LEU A 115 5.63 1.60 -18.04
N GLN A 116 6.30 1.51 -19.19
CA GLN A 116 5.76 2.10 -20.44
C GLN A 116 4.43 1.46 -20.86
N ARG A 117 4.15 0.22 -20.40
CA ARG A 117 2.88 -0.46 -20.66
C ARG A 117 1.71 0.16 -19.90
N THR A 118 1.95 0.90 -18.82
CA THR A 118 0.87 1.54 -18.04
C THR A 118 0.10 2.55 -18.88
N LYS A 119 0.83 3.29 -19.72
CA LYS A 119 0.31 4.33 -20.63
C LYS A 119 -0.82 3.84 -21.53
N LEU A 120 -0.82 2.55 -21.88
CA LEU A 120 -1.88 1.96 -22.70
C LEU A 120 -3.22 1.87 -21.98
N TYR A 121 -3.23 1.83 -20.65
CA TYR A 121 -4.42 1.62 -19.83
C TYR A 121 -4.92 2.90 -19.14
N GLU A 122 -4.09 3.94 -19.06
CA GLU A 122 -4.33 5.17 -18.28
C GLU A 122 -5.66 5.88 -18.62
N ASP A 123 -6.12 5.81 -19.88
CA ASP A 123 -7.39 6.41 -20.32
C ASP A 123 -8.61 5.48 -20.16
N THR A 124 -8.39 4.22 -19.80
CA THR A 124 -9.44 3.18 -19.77
C THR A 124 -9.80 2.75 -18.35
N VAL A 125 -8.80 2.57 -17.49
CA VAL A 125 -8.97 2.00 -16.15
C VAL A 125 -8.91 3.08 -15.07
N ASP A 126 -9.38 2.77 -13.87
CA ASP A 126 -9.49 3.74 -12.78
C ASP A 126 -8.26 3.71 -11.87
N PHE A 127 -7.61 2.54 -11.79
CA PHE A 127 -6.38 2.34 -11.03
C PHE A 127 -5.42 1.41 -11.77
N LEU A 128 -4.12 1.73 -11.66
CA LEU A 128 -3.04 0.81 -12.03
C LEU A 128 -2.55 0.10 -10.78
N LEU A 129 -2.43 -1.22 -10.79
CA LEU A 129 -1.75 -1.97 -9.73
C LEU A 129 -0.41 -2.47 -10.24
N LEU A 130 0.67 -2.08 -9.58
CA LEU A 130 2.03 -2.46 -9.95
C LEU A 130 2.47 -3.61 -9.04
N ASP A 131 2.54 -4.82 -9.60
CA ASP A 131 2.94 -6.03 -8.87
C ASP A 131 4.30 -6.54 -9.37
N ALA A 132 5.06 -7.20 -8.50
CA ALA A 132 6.33 -7.78 -8.90
C ALA A 132 6.11 -8.88 -9.95
N LYS A 133 6.88 -8.82 -11.04
CA LYS A 133 6.77 -9.77 -12.14
C LYS A 133 7.02 -11.20 -11.65
N PRO A 134 6.09 -12.14 -11.88
CA PRO A 134 6.19 -13.49 -11.34
C PRO A 134 7.45 -14.21 -11.85
N PRO A 135 7.91 -15.26 -11.14
CA PRO A 135 8.94 -16.17 -11.65
C PRO A 135 8.56 -16.72 -13.02
N LYS A 136 9.56 -16.96 -13.88
CA LYS A 136 9.32 -17.58 -15.20
C LYS A 136 8.64 -18.94 -15.02
N GLY A 137 7.57 -19.20 -15.76
CA GLY A 137 6.82 -20.46 -15.70
C GLY A 137 5.77 -20.55 -14.59
N SER A 138 5.61 -19.52 -13.74
CA SER A 138 4.53 -19.50 -12.75
C SER A 138 3.16 -19.39 -13.41
N THR A 139 2.24 -20.26 -13.01
CA THR A 139 0.82 -20.20 -13.38
C THR A 139 0.01 -19.25 -12.47
N GLN A 140 0.51 -18.99 -11.25
CA GLN A 140 -0.10 -18.04 -10.31
C GLN A 140 0.27 -16.60 -10.68
N ARG A 141 -0.74 -15.71 -10.64
CA ARG A 141 -0.58 -14.26 -10.76
C ARG A 141 -0.52 -13.62 -9.37
N GLY A 142 0.52 -12.80 -9.13
CA GLY A 142 0.79 -12.16 -7.85
C GLY A 142 1.03 -13.12 -6.67
N GLY A 143 1.18 -12.57 -5.46
CA GLY A 143 1.24 -13.36 -4.21
C GLY A 143 2.47 -14.26 -4.05
N HIS A 144 3.58 -13.90 -4.70
CA HIS A 144 4.86 -14.63 -4.67
C HIS A 144 5.81 -14.17 -3.55
N GLY A 145 5.42 -13.14 -2.77
CA GLY A 145 6.31 -12.54 -1.77
C GLY A 145 7.55 -11.83 -2.36
N LEU A 146 7.58 -11.64 -3.68
CA LEU A 146 8.68 -10.97 -4.36
C LEU A 146 8.43 -9.47 -4.44
N THR A 147 9.49 -8.71 -4.25
CA THR A 147 9.52 -7.27 -4.55
C THR A 147 10.21 -7.04 -5.90
N PHE A 148 10.09 -5.82 -6.41
CA PHE A 148 10.95 -5.29 -7.47
C PHE A 148 11.68 -4.07 -6.93
N ASP A 149 12.68 -3.57 -7.67
CA ASP A 149 13.39 -2.36 -7.28
C ASP A 149 12.43 -1.15 -7.37
N TRP A 150 11.99 -0.65 -6.23
CA TRP A 150 11.04 0.46 -6.17
C TRP A 150 11.63 1.79 -6.64
N THR A 151 12.96 1.92 -6.71
CA THR A 151 13.60 3.15 -7.21
C THR A 151 13.27 3.41 -8.68
N ILE A 152 12.83 2.40 -9.44
CA ILE A 152 12.34 2.61 -10.82
C ILE A 152 11.03 3.40 -10.87
N LEU A 153 10.34 3.54 -9.74
CA LEU A 153 9.15 4.37 -9.59
C LEU A 153 9.49 5.81 -9.20
N ASP A 154 10.77 6.14 -9.10
CA ASP A 154 11.20 7.53 -9.00
C ASP A 154 10.68 8.29 -10.24
N GLU A 155 10.09 9.45 -10.00
CA GLU A 155 9.36 10.25 -11.00
C GLU A 155 8.15 9.57 -11.68
N PHE A 156 7.79 8.32 -11.34
CA PHE A 156 6.61 7.68 -11.90
C PHE A 156 5.34 8.35 -11.36
N ASN A 157 4.68 9.12 -12.24
CA ASN A 157 3.50 9.91 -11.90
C ASN A 157 2.45 9.83 -13.02
N PRO A 158 1.75 8.69 -13.15
CA PRO A 158 0.68 8.53 -14.13
C PRO A 158 -0.49 9.49 -13.83
N PRO A 159 -1.33 9.80 -14.83
CA PRO A 159 -2.48 10.71 -14.67
C PRO A 159 -3.58 10.12 -13.78
N ILE A 160 -3.58 8.81 -13.55
CA ILE A 160 -4.50 8.09 -12.66
C ILE A 160 -3.76 7.50 -11.45
N PRO A 161 -4.42 7.30 -10.30
CA PRO A 161 -3.77 6.72 -9.13
C PRO A 161 -3.23 5.32 -9.41
N TYR A 162 -2.08 5.00 -8.80
CA TYR A 162 -1.55 3.66 -8.79
C TYR A 162 -1.50 3.06 -7.37
N ILE A 163 -1.55 1.74 -7.34
CA ILE A 163 -1.50 0.89 -6.16
C ILE A 163 -0.16 0.15 -6.20
N LEU A 164 0.64 0.30 -5.15
CA LEU A 164 1.88 -0.46 -5.01
C LEU A 164 1.56 -1.82 -4.39
N ALA A 165 1.92 -2.89 -5.11
CA ALA A 165 1.87 -4.28 -4.64
C ALA A 165 3.26 -4.91 -4.75
N GLY A 166 3.34 -6.24 -4.69
CA GLY A 166 4.59 -6.98 -4.85
C GLY A 166 5.42 -7.05 -3.58
N GLY A 167 5.18 -8.11 -2.79
CA GLY A 167 6.08 -8.49 -1.70
C GLY A 167 6.13 -7.50 -0.53
N LEU A 168 5.13 -6.63 -0.39
CA LEU A 168 5.03 -5.73 0.77
C LEU A 168 4.87 -6.53 2.06
N THR A 169 5.63 -6.14 3.09
CA THR A 169 5.65 -6.73 4.44
C THR A 169 5.71 -5.61 5.49
N PRO A 170 5.46 -5.92 6.78
CA PRO A 170 5.66 -4.94 7.85
C PRO A 170 7.08 -4.37 7.93
N ASP A 171 8.08 -5.14 7.47
CA ASP A 171 9.50 -4.76 7.56
C ASP A 171 9.95 -3.84 6.43
N ASN A 172 9.34 -3.97 5.24
CA ASN A 172 9.77 -3.23 4.04
C ASN A 172 8.86 -2.06 3.65
N ILE A 173 7.67 -1.92 4.27
CA ILE A 173 6.72 -0.85 3.92
C ILE A 173 7.32 0.56 4.09
N GLN A 174 8.18 0.78 5.08
CA GLN A 174 8.88 2.06 5.25
C GLN A 174 9.85 2.35 4.11
N ALA A 175 10.55 1.32 3.59
CA ALA A 175 11.37 1.49 2.40
C ALA A 175 10.50 1.78 1.16
N ALA A 176 9.32 1.19 1.04
CA ALA A 176 8.39 1.51 -0.05
C ALA A 176 7.94 2.98 0.00
N LEU A 177 7.61 3.48 1.19
CA LEU A 177 7.24 4.88 1.41
C LEU A 177 8.36 5.85 1.06
N ASN A 178 9.62 5.47 1.30
CA ASN A 178 10.77 6.34 1.05
C ASN A 178 11.20 6.36 -0.43
N ASN A 179 10.89 5.30 -1.19
CA ASN A 179 11.33 5.15 -2.58
C ASN A 179 10.20 5.32 -3.60
N THR A 180 8.98 5.63 -3.17
CA THR A 180 7.82 5.79 -4.07
C THR A 180 6.94 6.95 -3.61
N ASN A 181 6.17 7.53 -4.54
CA ASN A 181 5.10 8.50 -4.23
C ASN A 181 3.74 7.82 -3.94
N ALA A 182 3.69 6.49 -3.84
CA ALA A 182 2.47 5.71 -3.71
C ALA A 182 1.61 6.17 -2.52
N LYS A 183 0.28 6.20 -2.75
CA LYS A 183 -0.72 6.51 -1.71
C LYS A 183 -1.63 5.33 -1.40
N ILE A 184 -1.58 4.29 -2.22
CA ILE A 184 -2.40 3.10 -2.10
C ILE A 184 -1.47 1.89 -2.11
N PHE A 185 -1.62 1.00 -1.12
CA PHE A 185 -0.79 -0.19 -0.95
C PHE A 185 -1.66 -1.44 -0.95
N ASP A 186 -1.26 -2.46 -1.70
CA ASP A 186 -1.91 -3.78 -1.74
C ASP A 186 -0.99 -4.83 -1.11
N VAL A 187 -1.44 -5.42 -0.02
CA VAL A 187 -0.69 -6.44 0.72
C VAL A 187 -1.45 -7.75 0.76
N ALA A 188 -0.77 -8.83 0.37
CA ALA A 188 -1.32 -10.19 0.33
C ALA A 188 -0.48 -11.16 1.16
N SER A 189 0.61 -11.67 0.59
CA SER A 189 1.44 -12.73 1.20
C SER A 189 2.32 -12.26 2.36
N GLY A 190 2.66 -10.97 2.44
CA GLY A 190 3.52 -10.45 3.52
C GLY A 190 2.82 -10.30 4.88
N ILE A 191 1.53 -10.62 4.95
CA ILE A 191 0.72 -10.65 6.18
C ILE A 191 0.05 -12.02 6.37
N GLU A 192 0.64 -13.07 5.80
CA GLU A 192 0.15 -14.44 5.87
C GLU A 192 1.01 -15.31 6.79
N ALA A 193 0.35 -16.17 7.57
CA ALA A 193 1.02 -17.28 8.26
C ALA A 193 1.31 -18.42 7.27
N SER A 194 0.40 -18.63 6.33
CA SER A 194 0.55 -19.54 5.19
C SER A 194 -0.36 -19.07 4.04
N ALA A 195 -0.18 -19.61 2.83
CA ALA A 195 -0.92 -19.15 1.67
C ALA A 195 -2.45 -19.21 1.90
N GLY A 196 -3.11 -18.05 1.87
CA GLY A 196 -4.56 -17.93 2.13
C GLY A 196 -4.97 -17.84 3.60
N VAL A 197 -4.04 -17.96 4.56
CA VAL A 197 -4.31 -17.81 6.00
C VAL A 197 -3.57 -16.58 6.52
N LYS A 198 -4.32 -15.54 6.91
CA LYS A 198 -3.70 -14.29 7.41
C LYS A 198 -3.14 -14.47 8.82
N ASP A 199 -2.02 -13.82 9.09
CA ASP A 199 -1.49 -13.63 10.43
C ASP A 199 -1.96 -12.27 10.95
N HIS A 200 -2.83 -12.29 11.96
CA HIS A 200 -3.45 -11.07 12.50
C HIS A 200 -2.44 -10.16 13.19
N ALA A 201 -1.34 -10.71 13.73
CA ALA A 201 -0.26 -9.91 14.29
C ALA A 201 0.53 -9.21 13.18
N LEU A 202 0.81 -9.89 12.06
CA LEU A 202 1.45 -9.25 10.90
C LEU A 202 0.56 -8.18 10.26
N MET A 203 -0.76 -8.39 10.21
CA MET A 203 -1.71 -7.37 9.73
C MET A 203 -1.64 -6.09 10.57
N ALA A 204 -1.69 -6.24 11.90
CA ALA A 204 -1.55 -5.13 12.84
C ALA A 204 -0.18 -4.45 12.73
N GLN A 205 0.88 -5.26 12.62
CA GLN A 205 2.24 -4.76 12.45
C GLN A 205 2.41 -3.99 11.13
N PHE A 206 1.81 -4.46 10.03
CA PHE A 206 1.84 -3.76 8.74
C PHE A 206 1.23 -2.37 8.85
N MET A 207 0.03 -2.27 9.43
CA MET A 207 -0.67 -0.99 9.62
C MET A 207 0.07 -0.07 10.58
N LYS A 208 0.66 -0.62 11.65
CA LYS A 208 1.53 0.12 12.56
C LYS A 208 2.74 0.67 11.81
N SER A 209 3.48 -0.20 11.11
CA SER A 209 4.66 0.17 10.33
C SER A 209 4.33 1.23 9.29
N LEU A 210 3.21 1.14 8.56
CA LEU A 210 2.79 2.14 7.58
C LEU A 210 2.62 3.55 8.20
N HIS A 211 2.08 3.62 9.42
CA HIS A 211 1.80 4.89 10.11
C HIS A 211 2.93 5.40 11.00
N MET A 212 4.12 4.78 10.98
CA MET A 212 5.26 5.17 11.84
C MET A 212 5.94 6.52 11.49
N THR A 213 5.35 7.42 10.70
CA THR A 213 6.11 8.54 10.09
C THR A 213 6.78 9.52 11.08
N LYS A 214 8.12 9.61 10.94
CA LYS A 214 9.10 10.64 11.34
C LYS A 214 9.13 11.14 12.80
N ASN A 215 9.30 10.25 13.78
CA ASN A 215 9.77 10.68 15.12
C ASN A 215 11.30 10.89 15.22
N THR A 216 12.06 10.66 14.14
CA THR A 216 13.53 10.70 14.18
C THR A 216 14.11 12.10 13.95
N GLU A 217 13.42 13.02 13.28
CA GLU A 217 13.93 14.39 13.07
C GLU A 217 13.73 15.32 14.29
N ARG A 218 12.84 14.99 15.24
CA ARG A 218 12.60 15.80 16.45
C ARG A 218 13.57 15.54 17.61
N LYS A 219 14.38 14.48 17.57
CA LYS A 219 15.32 14.14 18.66
C LYS A 219 16.76 14.64 18.43
N ASN A 220 17.10 15.14 17.24
CA ASN A 220 18.46 15.64 16.94
C ASN A 220 18.60 17.17 16.92
N THR A 221 17.51 17.94 17.07
CA THR A 221 17.56 19.42 17.14
C THR A 221 17.58 19.99 18.56
N THR A 222 17.51 19.16 19.60
CA THR A 222 17.53 19.61 21.02
C THR A 222 18.80 19.26 21.79
N ARG A 223 19.85 18.73 21.14
CA ARG A 223 21.13 18.37 21.80
C ARG A 223 22.36 19.18 21.37
N GLY A 224 22.18 20.26 20.60
CA GLY A 224 23.30 21.03 20.04
C GLY A 224 23.45 22.49 20.49
N ALA A 225 22.64 22.99 21.43
CA ALA A 225 22.59 24.43 21.76
C ALA A 225 22.95 24.75 23.22
N GLU A 226 23.77 23.93 23.88
CA GLU A 226 24.32 24.25 25.20
C GLU A 226 25.84 23.99 25.23
N ASP A 227 26.62 24.76 24.48
CA ASP A 227 28.01 25.04 24.90
C ASP A 227 28.60 26.26 24.18
N LEU A 228 28.23 27.45 24.65
CA LEU A 228 29.01 28.68 24.40
C LEU A 228 29.02 29.50 25.70
N ARG A 229 30.01 29.22 26.57
CA ARG A 229 30.38 30.13 27.65
C ARG A 229 31.34 31.19 27.09
N PRO A 230 31.11 32.50 27.32
CA PRO A 230 32.11 33.50 27.01
C PRO A 230 33.15 33.58 28.13
N THR A 231 34.42 33.50 27.75
CA THR A 231 35.58 33.81 28.59
C THR A 231 35.62 35.32 28.86
N GLY A 232 35.19 35.73 30.06
CA GLY A 232 35.33 37.10 30.53
C GLY A 232 36.70 37.33 31.16
N ASN A 233 37.57 38.08 30.50
CA ASN A 233 38.72 38.72 31.14
C ASN A 233 38.93 40.11 30.54
N VAL A 234 38.54 41.16 31.27
CA VAL A 234 39.10 42.51 31.09
C VAL A 234 39.15 43.21 32.44
N SER A 235 40.37 43.31 32.96
CA SER A 235 40.81 44.24 34.00
C SER A 235 40.75 45.69 33.50
N ARG A 236 40.19 46.62 34.28
CA ARG A 236 40.61 48.03 34.31
C ARG A 236 40.35 48.60 35.70
N GLY A 237 41.39 49.24 36.25
CA GLY A 237 41.40 49.84 37.57
C GLY A 237 40.69 51.18 37.63
N ALA A 238 40.32 51.55 38.85
CA ALA A 238 39.89 52.89 39.21
C ALA A 238 40.63 53.29 40.50
N GLU A 239 41.40 54.36 40.36
CA GLU A 239 42.07 55.11 41.42
C GLU A 239 41.05 55.87 42.29
N GLY A 240 41.46 56.15 43.53
CA GLY A 240 41.01 57.32 44.28
C GLY A 240 39.90 57.07 45.29
N VAL A 241 40.23 57.19 46.57
CA VAL A 241 39.84 58.32 47.43
C VAL A 241 40.24 57.99 48.88
N SER A 242 41.07 58.85 49.46
CA SER A 242 41.16 59.09 50.91
C SER A 242 41.61 60.53 51.10
N PRO A 243 40.91 61.31 51.92
CA PRO A 243 41.61 61.95 53.03
C PRO A 243 40.81 61.97 54.35
N THR A 244 41.55 61.63 55.42
CA THR A 244 41.58 62.22 56.77
C THR A 244 40.47 63.17 57.25
N GLY A 245 40.01 62.96 58.49
CA GLY A 245 39.60 64.06 59.38
C GLY A 245 38.71 63.68 60.56
N ASN A 246 39.26 63.75 61.79
CA ASN A 246 38.60 63.74 63.10
C ASN A 246 37.38 64.68 63.19
N VAL A 247 36.34 64.36 63.99
CA VAL A 247 36.15 64.61 65.44
C VAL A 247 35.10 63.63 65.96
#